data_AF-A0A436CE28-F1
#
_entry.id   AF-A0A436CE28-F1
#
_cell.length_a   1.000
_cell.length_b   1.000
_cell.length_c   1.000
_cell.angle_alpha   90.00
_cell.angle_beta   90.00
_cell.angle_gamma   90.00
#
_symmetry.space_group_name_H-M   'P 1'
#
loop_
_entity.id
_entity.type
_entity.pdbx_description
1 polymer ?
#
loop_
_entity_poly.entity_id
_entity_poly.type
_entity_poly.pdbx_seq_one_letter_code
_entity_poly.pdbx_strand_id
1 'polypeptide(L)'
;LLAFLISAKEEGKTICGYGAPGKGNTLLNYCAIGTDFLDFTVDRNPYKHGRYTPGMHIPIKPVDEIDEAKPDYILILPWNLKDEIIQQMRHVAAWNAKFVVPIPFVTVIDPSEYEK
;
A
#
# COMPACT_ATOMS: atom_id res chain seq x y z
N LEU A 1 -3.90 -4.56 -12.04
CA LEU A 1 -4.05 -4.00 -10.68
C LEU A 1 -5.50 -3.98 -10.24
N LEU A 2 -6.41 -3.31 -10.96
CA LEU A 2 -7.83 -3.22 -10.58
C LEU A 2 -8.50 -4.57 -10.30
N ALA A 3 -8.33 -5.57 -11.18
CA ALA A 3 -8.88 -6.91 -10.96
C ALA A 3 -8.47 -7.52 -9.61
N PHE A 4 -7.22 -7.33 -9.19
CA PHE A 4 -6.74 -7.80 -7.89
C PHE A 4 -7.41 -7.03 -6.74
N LEU A 5 -7.46 -5.70 -6.82
CA LEU A 5 -8.05 -4.87 -5.76
C LEU A 5 -9.56 -5.13 -5.60
N ILE A 6 -10.27 -5.37 -6.70
CA ILE A 6 -11.69 -5.74 -6.71
C ILE A 6 -11.87 -7.10 -6.01
N SER A 7 -11.14 -8.14 -6.44
CA SER A 7 -11.21 -9.47 -5.82
C SER A 7 -10.93 -9.41 -4.32
N ALA A 8 -9.89 -8.69 -3.91
CA ALA A 8 -9.56 -8.53 -2.51
C ALA A 8 -10.71 -7.88 -1.71
N LYS A 9 -11.35 -6.83 -2.25
CA LYS A 9 -12.52 -6.20 -1.60
C LYS A 9 -13.74 -7.12 -1.57
N GLU A 10 -14.01 -7.88 -2.63
CA GLU A 10 -15.08 -8.90 -2.66
C GLU A 10 -14.86 -10.02 -1.62
N GLU A 11 -13.60 -10.35 -1.35
CA GLU A 11 -13.20 -11.28 -0.27
C GLU A 11 -13.23 -10.65 1.13
N GLY A 12 -13.63 -9.38 1.25
CA GLY A 12 -13.68 -8.64 2.52
C GLY A 12 -12.30 -8.26 3.06
N LYS A 13 -11.27 -8.24 2.22
CA LYS A 13 -9.89 -7.92 2.62
C LYS A 13 -9.66 -6.42 2.76
N THR A 14 -8.83 -6.07 3.74
CA THR A 14 -8.41 -4.69 4.00
C THR A 14 -7.12 -4.37 3.26
N ILE A 15 -7.01 -3.15 2.75
CA ILE A 15 -5.87 -2.75 1.92
C ILE A 15 -5.47 -1.33 2.30
N CYS A 16 -4.19 -1.12 2.59
CA CYS A 16 -3.60 0.21 2.72
C CYS A 16 -2.52 0.44 1.65
N GLY A 17 -2.19 1.70 1.41
CA GLY A 17 -1.02 2.08 0.64
C GLY A 17 0.23 2.21 1.51
N TYR A 18 1.40 2.00 0.92
CA TYR A 18 2.69 2.43 1.47
C TYR A 18 3.32 3.45 0.53
N GLY A 19 3.60 4.63 1.06
CA GLY A 19 4.13 5.81 0.38
C GLY A 19 3.06 6.65 -0.33
N ALA A 20 3.30 7.95 -0.48
CA ALA A 20 2.50 8.86 -1.30
C ALA A 20 3.38 9.62 -2.32
N PRO A 21 4.08 8.93 -3.25
CA PRO A 21 4.93 9.58 -4.25
C PRO A 21 4.12 10.13 -5.43
N GLY A 22 4.69 11.09 -6.17
CA GLY A 22 4.03 11.66 -7.37
C GLY A 22 3.62 10.60 -8.41
N LYS A 23 4.50 9.63 -8.72
CA LYS A 23 4.18 8.51 -9.62
C LYS A 23 3.05 7.60 -9.11
N GLY A 24 2.97 7.43 -7.79
CA GLY A 24 1.89 6.67 -7.15
C GLY A 24 0.57 7.39 -7.35
N ASN A 25 0.54 8.71 -7.18
CA ASN A 25 -0.66 9.52 -7.42
C ASN A 25 -1.13 9.45 -8.87
N THR A 26 -0.24 9.44 -9.86
CA THR A 26 -0.63 9.22 -11.27
C THR A 26 -1.31 7.88 -11.46
N LEU A 27 -0.75 6.79 -10.91
CA LEU A 27 -1.36 5.45 -10.97
C LEU A 27 -2.74 5.42 -10.31
N LEU A 28 -2.86 5.99 -9.10
CA LEU A 28 -4.11 6.03 -8.35
C LEU A 28 -5.20 6.77 -9.13
N ASN A 29 -4.89 7.97 -9.64
CA ASN A 29 -5.86 8.77 -10.41
C ASN A 29 -6.23 8.11 -11.74
N TYR A 30 -5.24 7.60 -12.49
CA TYR A 30 -5.50 6.96 -13.79
C TYR A 30 -6.39 5.73 -13.66
N CYS A 31 -6.23 4.95 -12.59
CA CYS A 31 -7.05 3.79 -12.32
C CYS A 31 -8.29 4.08 -11.46
N ALA A 32 -8.53 5.34 -11.07
CA ALA A 32 -9.58 5.74 -10.13
C ALA A 32 -9.58 4.93 -8.81
N ILE A 33 -8.40 4.64 -8.26
CA ILE A 33 -8.23 3.91 -7.00
C ILE A 33 -8.29 4.91 -5.84
N GLY A 34 -9.40 4.90 -5.10
CA GLY A 34 -9.66 5.81 -3.97
C GLY A 34 -9.83 5.07 -2.66
N THR A 35 -10.59 5.69 -1.75
CA THR A 35 -10.89 5.16 -0.41
C THR A 35 -11.86 3.97 -0.41
N ASP A 36 -12.46 3.68 -1.56
CA ASP A 36 -13.19 2.43 -1.82
C ASP A 36 -12.25 1.22 -1.87
N PHE A 37 -10.99 1.42 -2.28
CA PHE A 37 -9.95 0.39 -2.30
C PHE A 37 -8.94 0.53 -1.16
N LEU A 38 -8.40 1.72 -0.93
CA LEU A 38 -7.33 1.96 0.05
C LEU A 38 -7.85 2.76 1.23
N ASP A 39 -7.92 2.14 2.41
CA ASP A 39 -8.48 2.78 3.60
C ASP A 39 -7.64 4.02 4.01
N PHE A 40 -6.33 3.95 3.77
CA PHE A 40 -5.36 5.03 3.88
C PHE A 40 -4.07 4.65 3.13
N THR A 41 -3.12 5.58 3.04
CA THR A 41 -1.72 5.28 2.72
C THR A 41 -0.82 5.82 3.82
N VAL A 42 0.31 5.18 4.08
CA VAL A 42 1.33 5.73 4.99
C VAL A 42 2.43 6.44 4.22
N ASP A 43 3.18 7.34 4.84
CA ASP A 43 4.43 7.86 4.26
C ASP A 43 5.44 8.13 5.37
N ARG A 44 6.74 8.00 5.10
CA ARG A 44 7.78 8.32 6.09
C ARG A 44 7.97 9.82 6.28
N ASN A 45 7.56 10.65 5.33
CA ASN A 45 7.72 12.09 5.41
C ASN A 45 6.63 12.72 6.30
N PRO A 46 6.98 13.26 7.49
CA PRO A 46 6.00 13.84 8.41
C PRO A 46 5.21 15.01 7.84
N TYR A 47 5.78 15.72 6.86
CA TYR A 47 5.07 16.78 6.17
C TYR A 47 3.78 16.25 5.54
N LYS A 48 3.70 15.00 5.08
CA LYS A 48 2.50 14.51 4.39
C LYS A 48 1.40 14.05 5.36
N HIS A 49 1.71 13.83 6.63
CA HIS A 49 0.76 13.28 7.60
C HIS A 49 -0.41 14.24 7.83
N GLY A 50 -1.63 13.68 7.96
CA GLY A 50 -2.86 14.46 8.11
C GLY A 50 -3.34 15.14 6.82
N ARG A 51 -2.66 14.89 5.68
CA ARG A 51 -3.08 15.34 4.35
C ARG A 51 -3.64 14.17 3.56
N TYR A 52 -3.99 14.43 2.30
CA TYR A 52 -4.60 13.45 1.41
C TYR A 52 -3.81 13.34 0.11
N THR A 53 -3.90 12.19 -0.56
CA THR A 53 -3.41 12.08 -1.93
C THR A 53 -4.23 13.01 -2.84
N PRO A 54 -3.59 13.75 -3.76
CA PRO A 54 -4.31 14.60 -4.71
C PRO A 54 -5.27 13.79 -5.60
N GLY A 55 -6.48 14.32 -5.80
CA GLY A 55 -7.52 13.74 -6.64
C GLY A 55 -8.32 12.63 -5.96
N MET A 56 -7.66 11.51 -5.64
CA MET A 56 -8.34 10.34 -5.03
C MET A 56 -8.61 10.49 -3.52
N HIS A 57 -8.07 11.54 -2.89
CA HIS A 57 -8.32 11.92 -1.49
C HIS A 57 -8.15 10.79 -0.48
N ILE A 58 -7.14 9.94 -0.66
CA ILE A 58 -6.80 8.89 0.31
C ILE A 58 -6.02 9.53 1.46
N PRO A 59 -6.41 9.33 2.73
CA PRO A 59 -5.69 9.88 3.89
C PRO A 59 -4.25 9.41 3.93
N ILE A 60 -3.32 10.32 4.24
CA ILE A 60 -1.90 10.02 4.45
C ILE A 60 -1.59 10.02 5.93
N LYS A 61 -1.17 8.87 6.45
CA LYS A 61 -0.91 8.63 7.88
C LYS A 61 0.59 8.34 8.15
N PRO A 62 1.02 8.37 9.42
CA PRO A 62 2.35 7.86 9.79
C PRO A 62 2.42 6.33 9.66
N VAL A 63 3.64 5.78 9.62
CA VAL A 63 3.88 4.37 9.25
C VAL A 63 3.40 3.38 10.32
N ASP A 64 3.47 3.78 11.58
CA ASP A 64 2.99 3.02 12.75
C ASP A 64 1.50 2.67 12.68
N GLU A 65 0.70 3.44 11.93
CA GLU A 65 -0.71 3.10 11.68
C GLU A 65 -0.90 1.70 11.07
N ILE A 66 0.07 1.20 10.31
CA ILE A 66 0.01 -0.17 9.75
C ILE A 66 -0.10 -1.22 10.87
N ASP A 67 0.59 -1.01 11.99
CA ASP A 67 0.63 -1.96 13.09
C ASP A 67 -0.68 -1.98 13.88
N GLU A 68 -1.36 -0.84 13.95
CA GLU A 68 -2.69 -0.69 14.56
C GLU A 68 -3.79 -1.25 13.65
N ALA A 69 -3.73 -0.93 12.36
CA ALA A 69 -4.75 -1.33 11.39
C ALA A 69 -4.66 -2.81 10.96
N LYS A 70 -3.45 -3.39 11.00
CA LYS A 70 -3.16 -4.78 10.58
C LYS A 70 -3.81 -5.18 9.26
N PRO A 71 -3.53 -4.45 8.14
CA PRO A 71 -4.18 -4.71 6.87
C PRO A 71 -3.80 -6.07 6.30
N ASP A 72 -4.67 -6.70 5.51
CA ASP A 72 -4.36 -7.93 4.78
C ASP A 72 -3.32 -7.67 3.66
N TYR A 73 -3.44 -6.52 2.98
CA TYR A 73 -2.57 -6.14 1.87
C TYR A 73 -2.01 -4.72 2.00
N ILE A 74 -0.74 -4.56 1.62
CA ILE A 74 -0.03 -3.27 1.60
C ILE A 74 0.42 -2.99 0.16
N LEU A 75 -0.23 -2.03 -0.51
CA LEU A 75 0.11 -1.63 -1.88
C LEU A 75 1.32 -0.69 -1.89
N ILE A 76 2.44 -1.13 -2.47
CA ILE A 76 3.68 -0.34 -2.56
C ILE A 76 3.58 0.65 -3.73
N LEU A 77 3.31 1.91 -3.41
CA LEU A 77 3.21 3.01 -4.38
C LEU A 77 4.59 3.54 -4.87
N PRO A 78 5.65 3.59 -4.06
CA PRO A 78 7.02 3.80 -4.54
C PRO A 78 7.65 2.45 -4.90
N TRP A 79 7.11 1.76 -5.91
CA TRP A 79 7.52 0.40 -6.31
C TRP A 79 9.01 0.24 -6.66
N ASN A 80 9.71 1.33 -6.95
CA ASN A 80 11.17 1.34 -7.14
C ASN A 80 11.97 1.11 -5.84
N LEU A 81 11.33 1.30 -4.67
CA LEU A 81 11.92 1.08 -3.34
C LEU A 81 11.37 -0.21 -2.69
N LYS A 82 10.74 -1.09 -3.47
CA LYS A 82 10.04 -2.28 -2.94
C LYS A 82 10.94 -3.13 -2.05
N ASP A 83 12.21 -3.34 -2.42
CA ASP A 83 13.12 -4.23 -1.69
C ASP A 83 13.41 -3.67 -0.30
N GLU A 84 13.77 -2.38 -0.24
CA GLU A 84 14.02 -1.67 1.02
C GLU A 84 12.76 -1.65 1.90
N ILE A 85 11.59 -1.39 1.32
CA ILE A 85 10.32 -1.31 2.06
C ILE A 85 9.94 -2.68 2.64
N ILE A 86 10.03 -3.75 1.85
CA ILE A 86 9.70 -5.11 2.29
C ILE A 86 10.65 -5.53 3.42
N GLN A 87 11.94 -5.22 3.31
CA GLN A 87 12.92 -5.50 4.36
C GLN A 87 12.62 -4.72 5.65
N GLN A 88 12.36 -3.41 5.55
CA GLN A 88 12.06 -2.54 6.70
C GLN A 88 10.76 -2.93 7.40
N MET A 89 9.76 -3.39 6.64
CA MET A 89 8.43 -3.73 7.10
C MET A 89 8.23 -5.24 7.21
N ARG A 90 9.29 -6.04 7.38
CA ARG A 90 9.18 -7.51 7.42
C ARG A 90 8.33 -8.01 8.59
N HIS A 91 8.22 -7.23 9.66
CA HIS A 91 7.43 -7.57 10.85
C HIS A 91 5.93 -7.71 10.57
N VAL A 92 5.42 -7.16 9.47
CA VAL A 92 4.01 -7.30 9.07
C VAL A 92 3.62 -8.75 8.76
N ALA A 93 4.60 -9.63 8.53
CA ALA A 93 4.42 -11.08 8.44
C ALA A 93 3.76 -11.66 9.71
N ALA A 94 3.93 -11.03 10.88
CA ALA A 94 3.40 -11.50 12.15
C ALA A 94 1.86 -11.61 12.18
N TRP A 95 1.16 -10.87 11.31
CA TRP A 95 -0.29 -11.00 11.11
C TRP A 95 -0.65 -11.38 9.67
N ASN A 96 0.28 -11.97 8.92
CA ASN A 96 0.08 -12.49 7.57
C ASN A 96 -0.28 -11.42 6.51
N ALA A 97 0.15 -10.16 6.71
CA ALA A 97 0.02 -9.15 5.68
C ALA A 97 0.96 -9.42 4.51
N LYS A 98 0.48 -9.11 3.30
CA LYS A 98 1.23 -9.28 2.05
C LYS A 98 1.45 -7.96 1.34
N PHE A 99 2.59 -7.81 0.69
CA PHE A 99 2.87 -6.65 -0.13
C PHE A 99 2.33 -6.85 -1.54
N VAL A 100 1.79 -5.77 -2.13
CA VAL A 100 1.33 -5.75 -3.52
C VAL A 100 2.19 -4.76 -4.28
N VAL A 101 2.91 -5.25 -5.29
CA VAL A 101 3.73 -4.43 -6.18
C VAL A 101 2.99 -4.29 -7.51
N PRO A 102 2.61 -3.07 -7.94
CA PRO A 102 1.70 -2.89 -9.08
C PRO A 102 2.38 -3.02 -10.46
N ILE A 103 3.69 -2.82 -10.55
CA ILE A 103 4.45 -2.66 -11.81
C ILE A 103 5.72 -3.54 -11.76
N PRO A 104 6.12 -4.20 -12.86
CA PRO A 104 5.50 -4.19 -14.20
C PRO A 104 4.22 -5.02 -14.30
N PHE A 105 4.08 -6.02 -13.42
CA PHE A 105 2.88 -6.83 -13.27
C PHE A 105 2.52 -6.88 -11.80
N VAL A 106 1.23 -7.06 -11.50
CA VAL A 106 0.77 -7.21 -10.11
C VAL A 106 1.44 -8.44 -9.53
N THR A 107 2.24 -8.21 -8.49
CA THR A 107 2.94 -9.27 -7.76
C THR A 107 2.57 -9.17 -6.30
N VAL A 108 2.08 -10.27 -5.73
CA VAL A 108 1.85 -10.39 -4.29
C VAL A 108 3.08 -11.04 -3.69
N ILE A 109 3.63 -10.42 -2.65
CA ILE A 109 4.86 -10.85 -1.98
C ILE A 109 4.55 -11.15 -0.52
N ASP A 110 4.90 -12.36 -0.09
CA ASP A 110 4.95 -12.71 1.32
C ASP A 110 6.28 -12.25 1.93
N PRO A 111 6.28 -11.35 2.93
CA PRO A 111 7.52 -10.88 3.55
C PRO A 111 8.31 -11.96 4.29
N SER A 112 7.68 -13.08 4.68
CA SER A 112 8.40 -14.20 5.31
C SER A 112 9.32 -14.93 4.31
N GLU A 113 8.90 -14.99 3.05
CA GLU A 113 9.58 -15.68 1.95
C GLU A 113 10.49 -14.75 1.12
N TYR A 114 10.63 -13.48 1.52
CA TYR A 114 11.45 -12.50 0.79
C TYR A 114 12.94 -12.60 1.17
N GLU A 115 13.77 -13.10 0.24
CA GLU A 115 15.19 -13.38 0.47
C GLU A 115 16.17 -12.33 -0.11
N LYS A 116 15.66 -11.27 -0.73
CA LYS A 116 16.49 -10.19 -1.28
C LYS A 116 16.98 -9.21 -0.22
#